data_AF-A0A2M9YTC4-F1
#
_entry.id   AF-A0A2M9YTC4-F1
#
_cell.length_a   1.000
_cell.length_b   1.000
_cell.length_c   1.000
_cell.angle_alpha   90.00
_cell.angle_beta   90.00
_cell.angle_gamma   90.00
#
_symmetry.space_group_name_H-M   'P 1'
#
loop_
_entity.id
_entity.type
_entity.pdbx_description
1 polymer ?
#
loop_
_entity_poly.entity_id
_entity_poly.type
_entity_poly.pdbx_seq_one_letter_code
_entity_poly.pdbx_strand_id
1 'polypeptide(L)'
;MTKTDSKDLLRRLRKIPNLFVESKKLAKTDPLEDPYPHLENLKKEFRNSRKSYQIGIPFRHSTTCSTGEHRFTEVQYEVVVFTKSKELKFSISESKIHEIEKHDGNFSEEEKRILNEFDSGS
;
A
#
# COMPACT_ATOMS: atom_id res chain seq x y z
N MET A 1 0.31 -6.31 -22.36
CA MET A 1 1.08 -5.70 -21.26
C MET A 1 2.25 -6.60 -20.94
N THR A 2 3.43 -6.02 -20.75
CA THR A 2 4.66 -6.77 -20.49
C THR A 2 4.89 -6.90 -18.99
N LYS A 3 5.63 -7.92 -18.54
CA LYS A 3 6.05 -8.09 -17.14
C LYS A 3 6.78 -6.85 -16.58
N THR A 4 7.41 -6.07 -17.47
CA THR A 4 8.09 -4.81 -17.16
C THR A 4 7.11 -3.74 -16.66
N ASP A 5 5.90 -3.67 -17.21
CA ASP A 5 4.88 -2.68 -16.84
C ASP A 5 4.36 -2.92 -15.41
N SER A 6 4.10 -4.18 -15.06
CA SER A 6 3.59 -4.55 -13.73
C SER A 6 4.63 -4.34 -12.64
N LYS A 7 5.92 -4.58 -12.94
CA LYS A 7 7.01 -4.31 -11.99
C LYS A 7 7.23 -2.81 -11.78
N ASP A 8 7.08 -1.98 -12.80
CA ASP A 8 7.12 -0.52 -12.62
C ASP A 8 5.99 -0.02 -11.71
N LEU A 9 4.76 -0.48 -11.97
CA LEU A 9 3.61 -0.15 -11.14
C LEU A 9 3.78 -0.61 -9.68
N LEU A 10 4.38 -1.80 -9.47
CA LEU A 10 4.71 -2.27 -8.12
C LEU A 10 5.74 -1.35 -7.43
N ARG A 11 6.74 -0.85 -8.17
CA ARG A 11 7.70 0.14 -7.63
C ARG A 11 7.00 1.44 -7.25
N ARG A 12 6.02 1.90 -8.05
CA ARG A 12 5.20 3.08 -7.72
C ARG A 12 4.38 2.86 -6.46
N LEU A 13 3.69 1.72 -6.35
CA LEU A 13 2.94 1.34 -5.15
C LEU A 13 3.84 1.38 -3.90
N ARG A 14 5.06 0.84 -3.99
CA ARG A 14 6.03 0.84 -2.87
C ARG A 14 6.55 2.21 -2.46
N LYS A 15 6.46 3.22 -3.33
CA LYS A 15 6.80 4.61 -2.98
C LYS A 15 5.69 5.28 -2.16
N ILE A 16 4.47 4.75 -2.16
CA ILE A 16 3.36 5.31 -1.39
C ILE A 16 3.58 4.96 0.10
N PRO A 17 3.68 5.96 1.01
CA PRO A 17 3.95 5.73 2.42
C PRO A 17 2.89 4.87 3.11
N ASN A 18 3.33 3.88 3.90
CA ASN A 18 2.44 3.08 4.75
C ASN A 18 2.30 3.72 6.14
N LEU A 19 1.12 4.28 6.43
CA LEU A 19 0.90 5.03 7.67
C LEU A 19 1.05 4.18 8.93
N PHE A 20 0.82 2.86 8.86
CA PHE A 20 1.03 1.97 10.01
C PHE A 20 2.52 1.75 10.30
N VAL A 21 3.36 1.74 9.26
CA VAL A 21 4.82 1.68 9.41
C VAL A 21 5.34 3.01 9.95
N GLU A 22 4.83 4.12 9.45
CA GLU A 22 5.18 5.47 9.93
C GLU A 22 4.71 5.69 11.37
N SER A 23 3.50 5.28 11.74
CA SER A 23 3.00 5.39 13.12
C SER A 23 3.85 4.59 14.10
N LYS A 24 4.28 3.37 13.72
CA LYS A 24 5.21 2.57 14.52
C LYS A 24 6.57 3.23 14.69
N LYS A 25 7.08 3.95 13.69
CA LYS A 25 8.36 4.68 13.81
C LYS A 25 8.24 5.83 14.80
N LEU A 26 7.12 6.55 14.78
CA LEU A 26 6.83 7.62 15.73
C LEU A 26 6.65 7.07 17.15
N ALA A 27 5.85 6.02 17.33
CA ALA A 27 5.66 5.38 18.62
C ALA A 27 6.96 4.80 19.20
N LYS A 28 7.93 4.37 18.39
CA LYS A 28 9.24 3.93 18.90
C LYS A 28 10.06 5.05 19.54
N THR A 29 9.74 6.32 19.28
CA THR A 29 10.38 7.46 19.96
C THR A 29 9.80 7.71 21.35
N ASP A 30 8.63 7.14 21.67
CA ASP A 30 8.02 7.14 23.00
C ASP A 30 7.50 5.72 23.37
N PRO A 31 8.29 4.91 24.09
CA PRO A 31 8.07 3.46 24.24
C PRO A 31 6.78 3.06 24.98
N LEU A 32 5.98 4.02 25.46
CA LEU A 32 4.71 3.80 26.15
C LEU A 32 3.48 4.25 25.33
N GLU A 33 3.66 4.89 24.18
CA GLU A 33 2.52 5.34 23.37
C GLU A 33 1.98 4.26 22.42
N ASP A 34 0.67 4.09 22.48
CA ASP A 34 -0.09 3.26 21.56
C ASP A 34 0.05 3.80 20.11
N PRO A 35 0.43 2.97 19.10
CA PRO A 35 0.54 3.41 17.72
C PRO A 35 -0.79 3.81 17.04
N TYR A 36 -1.94 3.44 17.62
CA TYR A 36 -3.26 3.72 17.03
C TYR A 36 -3.63 5.21 17.05
N PRO A 37 -3.50 5.96 18.16
CA PRO A 37 -3.61 7.43 18.17
C PRO A 37 -2.75 8.12 17.10
N HIS A 38 -1.49 7.69 16.93
CA HIS A 38 -0.61 8.25 15.90
C HIS A 38 -1.08 7.92 14.49
N LEU A 39 -1.62 6.72 14.25
CA LEU A 39 -2.17 6.34 12.95
C LEU A 39 -3.36 7.23 12.55
N GLU A 40 -4.28 7.50 13.48
CA GLU A 40 -5.42 8.38 13.22
C GLU A 40 -4.98 9.82 12.92
N ASN A 41 -4.00 10.33 13.67
CA ASN A 41 -3.43 11.66 13.45
C ASN A 41 -2.73 11.74 12.09
N LEU A 42 -1.86 10.79 11.77
CA LEU A 42 -1.18 10.71 10.46
C LEU A 42 -2.18 10.61 9.31
N LYS A 43 -3.26 9.84 9.46
CA LYS A 43 -4.31 9.72 8.43
C LYS A 43 -4.98 11.07 8.19
N LYS A 44 -5.31 11.83 9.24
CA LYS A 44 -5.87 13.19 9.14
C LYS A 44 -4.87 14.15 8.49
N GLU A 45 -3.61 14.14 8.92
CA GLU A 45 -2.55 15.01 8.40
C GLU A 45 -2.29 14.78 6.90
N PHE A 46 -2.13 13.52 6.49
CA PHE A 46 -1.92 13.17 5.09
C PHE A 46 -3.13 13.56 4.24
N ARG A 47 -4.35 13.33 4.73
CA ARG A 47 -5.57 13.72 4.02
C ARG A 47 -5.70 15.24 3.86
N ASN A 48 -5.45 16.00 4.93
CA ASN A 48 -5.48 17.47 4.89
C ASN A 48 -4.40 18.02 3.96
N SER A 49 -3.22 17.41 3.95
CA SER A 49 -2.10 17.78 3.09
C SER A 49 -2.21 17.22 1.66
N ARG A 50 -3.28 16.48 1.34
CA ARG A 50 -3.45 15.76 0.07
C ARG A 50 -2.24 14.91 -0.32
N LYS A 51 -1.60 14.27 0.65
CA LYS A 51 -0.50 13.33 0.44
C LYS A 51 -1.06 11.92 0.27
N SER A 52 -0.61 11.21 -0.77
CA SER A 52 -0.98 9.82 -1.00
C SER A 52 -0.43 8.91 0.10
N TYR A 53 -1.17 7.87 0.46
CA TYR A 53 -0.77 6.92 1.50
C TYR A 53 -1.43 5.56 1.31
N GLN A 54 -0.91 4.58 2.03
CA GLN A 54 -1.53 3.26 2.19
C GLN A 54 -1.69 2.91 3.68
N ILE A 55 -2.68 2.09 3.98
CA ILE A 55 -2.92 1.53 5.32
C ILE A 55 -3.06 0.01 5.16
N GLY A 56 -2.14 -0.73 5.77
CA GLY A 56 -2.20 -2.19 5.79
C GLY A 56 -3.02 -2.68 6.98
N ILE A 57 -4.07 -3.46 6.70
CA ILE A 57 -4.92 -4.12 7.69
C ILE A 57 -4.53 -5.61 7.70
N PRO A 58 -3.78 -6.09 8.70
CA PRO A 58 -3.40 -7.49 8.77
C PRO A 58 -4.62 -8.36 9.13
N PHE A 59 -4.81 -9.45 8.41
CA PHE A 59 -5.75 -10.49 8.81
C PHE A 59 -5.12 -11.44 9.83
N ARG A 60 -5.96 -12.20 10.53
CA ARG A 60 -5.52 -13.23 11.48
C ARG A 60 -5.04 -14.53 10.81
N HIS A 61 -5.22 -14.68 9.50
CA HIS A 61 -4.82 -15.87 8.77
C HIS A 61 -3.58 -15.61 7.90
N SER A 62 -2.92 -16.70 7.54
CA SER A 62 -1.88 -16.70 6.52
C SER A 62 -2.45 -17.15 5.19
N THR A 63 -1.92 -16.62 4.10
CA THR A 63 -2.22 -17.04 2.74
C THR A 63 -1.00 -17.76 2.15
N THR A 64 -1.26 -18.69 1.24
CA THR A 64 -0.24 -19.34 0.41
C THR A 64 -0.35 -18.79 -1.01
N CYS A 65 0.79 -18.51 -1.67
CA CYS A 65 0.80 -18.05 -3.07
C CYS A 65 0.19 -19.07 -4.03
N SER A 66 -0.13 -18.64 -5.25
CA SER A 66 -0.80 -19.47 -6.25
C SER A 66 -0.01 -20.73 -6.63
N THR A 67 1.33 -20.66 -6.57
CA THR A 67 2.24 -21.78 -6.83
C THR A 67 2.41 -22.73 -5.65
N GLY A 68 1.90 -22.39 -4.47
CA GLY A 68 2.08 -23.19 -3.25
C GLY A 68 3.45 -23.04 -2.57
N GLU A 69 4.36 -22.25 -3.14
CA GLU A 69 5.77 -22.19 -2.72
C GLU A 69 6.01 -21.32 -1.48
N HIS A 70 5.15 -20.33 -1.22
CA HIS A 70 5.34 -19.33 -0.19
C HIS A 70 4.10 -19.16 0.67
N ARG A 71 4.30 -19.04 1.99
CA ARG A 71 3.26 -18.73 2.97
C ARG A 71 3.60 -17.45 3.71
N PHE A 72 2.64 -16.54 3.81
CA PHE A 72 2.82 -15.22 4.43
C PHE A 72 1.55 -14.78 5.15
N THR A 73 1.66 -13.85 6.09
CA THR A 73 0.49 -13.23 6.74
C THR A 73 -0.26 -12.39 5.72
N GLU A 74 -1.57 -12.59 5.60
CA GLU A 74 -2.36 -11.79 4.66
C GLU A 74 -2.58 -10.39 5.20
N VAL A 75 -2.38 -9.40 4.35
CA VAL A 75 -2.61 -7.99 4.65
C VAL A 75 -3.41 -7.39 3.51
N GLN A 76 -4.50 -6.70 3.84
CA GLN A 76 -5.19 -5.87 2.86
C GLN A 76 -4.72 -4.43 2.98
N TYR A 77 -4.17 -3.90 1.90
CA TYR A 77 -3.78 -2.50 1.81
C TYR A 77 -4.91 -1.69 1.20
N GLU A 78 -5.40 -0.70 1.94
CA GLU A 78 -6.16 0.40 1.35
C GLU A 78 -5.16 1.45 0.85
N VAL A 79 -5.22 1.77 -0.44
CA VAL A 79 -4.33 2.74 -1.08
C VAL A 79 -5.14 3.96 -1.48
N VAL A 80 -4.70 5.13 -1.04
CA VAL A 80 -5.32 6.43 -1.34
C VAL A 80 -4.30 7.27 -2.11
N VAL A 81 -4.67 7.64 -3.34
CA VAL A 81 -3.88 8.48 -4.23
C VAL A 81 -4.58 9.83 -4.39
N PHE A 82 -3.90 10.91 -4.00
CA PHE A 82 -4.36 12.26 -4.27
C PHE A 82 -3.76 12.76 -5.57
N THR A 83 -4.64 13.24 -6.44
CA THR A 83 -4.27 13.99 -7.65
C THR A 83 -4.55 15.47 -7.45
N LYS A 84 -4.19 16.32 -8.43
CA LYS A 84 -4.51 17.76 -8.41
C LYS A 84 -6.01 18.03 -8.24
N SER A 85 -6.88 17.16 -8.76
CA SER A 85 -8.32 17.40 -8.81
C SER A 85 -9.16 16.47 -7.93
N LYS A 86 -8.70 15.27 -7.59
CA LYS A 86 -9.53 14.25 -6.91
C LYS A 86 -8.74 13.28 -6.03
N GLU A 87 -9.45 12.65 -5.10
CA GLU A 87 -9.03 11.49 -4.30
C GLU A 87 -9.42 10.22 -5.07
N LEU A 88 -8.45 9.33 -5.31
CA LEU A 88 -8.64 8.00 -5.91
C LEU A 88 -8.26 6.94 -4.89
N LYS A 89 -8.96 5.81 -4.89
CA LYS A 89 -8.70 4.73 -3.94
C LYS A 89 -8.88 3.36 -4.57
N PHE A 90 -8.09 2.40 -4.10
CA PHE A 90 -8.29 0.98 -4.37
C PHE A 90 -7.78 0.16 -3.18
N SER A 91 -8.14 -1.12 -3.17
CA SER A 91 -7.61 -2.09 -2.20
C SER A 91 -6.81 -3.15 -2.92
N ILE A 92 -5.67 -3.54 -2.35
CA ILE A 92 -4.81 -4.61 -2.87
C ILE A 92 -4.34 -5.52 -1.74
N SER A 93 -4.33 -6.83 -1.96
CA SER A 93 -3.86 -7.81 -0.98
C SER A 93 -2.35 -8.05 -1.08
N GLU A 94 -1.74 -8.45 0.04
CA GLU A 94 -0.34 -8.90 0.08
C GLU A 94 -0.14 -10.10 -0.85
N SER A 95 -1.12 -11.00 -0.91
CA SER A 95 -1.10 -12.10 -1.89
C SER A 95 -0.97 -11.59 -3.33
N LYS A 96 -1.75 -10.59 -3.73
CA LYS A 96 -1.66 -10.04 -5.09
C LYS A 96 -0.33 -9.31 -5.34
N ILE A 97 0.18 -8.59 -4.33
CA ILE A 97 1.52 -7.96 -4.39
C ILE A 97 2.60 -9.02 -4.60
N HIS A 98 2.55 -10.11 -3.84
CA HIS A 98 3.47 -11.24 -3.96
C HIS A 98 3.39 -11.90 -5.34
N GLU A 99 2.19 -12.13 -5.87
CA GLU A 99 1.99 -12.67 -7.22
C GLU A 99 2.62 -11.79 -8.30
N ILE A 100 2.54 -10.46 -8.18
CA ILE A 100 3.17 -9.52 -9.12
C ILE A 100 4.71 -9.52 -8.97
N GLU A 101 5.22 -9.67 -7.75
CA GLU A 101 6.65 -9.65 -7.48
C GLU A 101 7.36 -10.94 -7.91
N LYS A 102 6.80 -12.09 -7.52
CA LYS A 102 7.44 -13.41 -7.61
C LYS A 102 6.92 -14.26 -8.75
N HIS A 103 5.69 -14.02 -9.19
CA HIS A 103 5.02 -14.80 -10.22
C HIS A 103 4.64 -13.90 -11.40
N ASP A 104 3.80 -14.37 -12.32
CA ASP A 104 3.31 -13.58 -13.47
C ASP A 104 1.97 -12.88 -13.16
N GLY A 105 1.81 -12.45 -11.90
CA GLY A 105 0.64 -11.69 -11.44
C GLY A 105 0.56 -10.30 -12.06
N ASN A 106 -0.64 -9.71 -12.01
CA ASN A 106 -0.90 -8.42 -12.65
C ASN A 106 -1.88 -7.53 -11.86
N PHE A 107 -1.77 -6.23 -12.09
CA PHE A 107 -2.75 -5.26 -11.60
C PHE A 107 -4.05 -5.30 -12.43
N SER A 108 -5.17 -4.93 -11.82
CA SER A 108 -6.41 -4.65 -12.53
C SER A 108 -6.30 -3.35 -13.32
N GLU A 109 -7.17 -3.14 -14.32
CA GLU A 109 -7.17 -1.91 -15.11
C GLU A 109 -7.41 -0.65 -14.25
N GLU A 110 -8.23 -0.77 -13.21
CA GLU A 110 -8.46 0.32 -12.27
C GLU A 110 -7.22 0.63 -11.41
N GLU A 111 -6.57 -0.39 -10.85
CA GLU A 111 -5.34 -0.23 -10.07
C GLU A 111 -4.23 0.41 -10.91
N LYS A 112 -4.07 -0.06 -12.16
CA LYS A 112 -3.12 0.51 -13.13
C LYS A 112 -3.41 1.99 -13.37
N ARG A 113 -4.68 2.33 -13.64
CA ARG A 113 -5.10 3.71 -13.87
C ARG A 113 -4.76 4.58 -12.67
N ILE A 114 -5.10 4.14 -11.46
CA ILE A 114 -4.86 4.93 -10.24
C ILE A 114 -3.35 5.07 -9.96
N LEU A 115 -2.56 4.01 -10.10
CA LEU A 115 -1.11 4.05 -9.89
C LEU A 115 -0.37 4.87 -10.95
N ASN A 116 -0.91 4.98 -12.16
CA ASN A 116 -0.37 5.88 -13.19
C ASN A 116 -0.65 7.36 -12.89
N GLU A 117 -1.73 7.66 -12.17
CA GLU A 117 -2.05 9.02 -11.69
C GLU A 117 -1.24 9.42 -10.46
N PHE A 118 -0.56 8.45 -9.80
CA PHE A 118 0.38 8.75 -8.73
C PHE A 118 1.63 9.39 -9.32
N ASP A 119 1.61 10.72 -9.32
CA ASP A 119 2.79 11.53 -9.53
C ASP A 119 3.61 11.50 -8.24
N SER A 120 4.73 10.77 -8.24
CA SER A 120 5.59 10.70 -7.06
C SER A 120 6.32 12.03 -6.78
N GLY A 121 6.12 13.07 -7.61
CA GLY A 121 6.96 14.25 -7.63
C GLY A 121 8.38 13.92 -8.08
N SER A 122 9.02 14.85 -8.78
CA SER A 122 10.38 14.78 -9.31
C SER A 122 11.45 14.82 -8.22
#